data_AF-W4IVB2-F1
#
_entry.id   AF-W4IVB2-F1
#
_cell.length_a   1.000
_cell.length_b   1.000
_cell.length_c   1.000
_cell.angle_alpha   90.00
_cell.angle_beta   90.00
_cell.angle_gamma   90.00
#
_symmetry.space_group_name_H-M   'P 1'
#
loop_
_entity.id
_entity.type
_entity.pdbx_description
1 polymer ?
#
loop_
_entity_poly.entity_id
_entity_poly.type
_entity_poly.pdbx_seq_one_letter_code
_entity_poly.pdbx_strand_id
1 'polypeptide(L)'
;MSKKKYGVTNVHLHGHAKKNVKKIIPKFAQRASLITLDKDMKVAFEKLCKLNFPCLKECKMDDNDPCPKDWILKSDEFGTPQNCLPPDYYNGSCDEHTKFIGLNSTLKESLAYECDIKWPCEIGNLK
;
A
#
# COMPACT_ATOMS: atom_id res chain seq x y z
N MET A 1 -55.42 -36.84 -7.19
CA MET A 1 -54.78 -37.21 -8.47
C MET A 1 -55.12 -36.16 -9.52
N SER A 2 -54.20 -35.95 -10.47
CA SER A 2 -54.22 -35.07 -11.65
C SER A 2 -53.88 -33.58 -11.51
N LYS A 3 -52.91 -33.19 -12.35
CA LYS A 3 -52.13 -31.94 -12.43
C LYS A 3 -52.55 -31.10 -13.67
N LYS A 4 -52.01 -29.87 -13.70
CA LYS A 4 -51.71 -28.98 -14.87
C LYS A 4 -52.87 -28.05 -15.31
N LYS A 5 -52.68 -26.80 -15.74
CA LYS A 5 -51.52 -26.02 -16.22
C LYS A 5 -51.68 -24.56 -15.75
N TYR A 6 -50.61 -23.90 -15.30
CA TYR A 6 -50.56 -22.43 -15.20
C TYR A 6 -49.67 -21.92 -16.33
N GLY A 7 -50.27 -21.17 -17.25
CA GLY A 7 -49.59 -20.54 -18.37
C GLY A 7 -48.90 -19.24 -17.93
N VAL A 8 -47.70 -19.04 -18.45
CA VAL A 8 -46.86 -17.85 -18.24
C VAL A 8 -47.32 -16.76 -19.20
N THR A 9 -47.71 -15.59 -18.70
CA THR A 9 -47.92 -14.38 -19.51
C THR A 9 -46.71 -13.46 -19.35
N ASN A 10 -46.00 -13.24 -20.45
CA ASN A 10 -44.93 -12.25 -20.54
C ASN A 10 -45.53 -10.84 -20.49
N VAL A 11 -45.15 -10.04 -19.50
CA VAL A 11 -45.44 -8.61 -19.46
C VAL A 11 -44.23 -7.85 -20.00
N HIS A 12 -44.44 -7.13 -21.09
CA HIS A 12 -43.49 -6.25 -21.75
C HIS A 12 -43.20 -5.03 -20.86
N LEU A 13 -42.04 -4.98 -20.19
CA LEU A 13 -41.58 -3.76 -19.52
C LEU A 13 -40.97 -2.80 -20.55
N HIS A 14 -41.67 -1.69 -20.77
CA HIS A 14 -41.19 -0.53 -21.51
C HIS A 14 -39.87 0.00 -20.91
N GLY A 15 -38.90 0.22 -21.78
CA GLY A 15 -37.53 0.55 -21.45
C GLY A 15 -37.35 1.81 -20.60
N HIS A 16 -36.48 1.71 -19.59
CA HIS A 16 -35.87 2.87 -18.97
C HIS A 16 -34.69 3.34 -19.84
N ALA A 17 -34.78 4.59 -20.28
CA ALA A 17 -33.74 5.29 -21.00
C ALA A 17 -32.38 5.14 -20.29
N LYS A 18 -31.38 4.61 -21.02
CA LYS A 18 -29.99 4.65 -20.59
C LYS A 18 -29.58 6.12 -20.48
N LYS A 19 -29.57 6.67 -19.25
CA LYS A 19 -29.04 8.00 -18.99
C LYS A 19 -27.59 8.01 -19.47
N ASN A 20 -27.35 8.76 -20.54
CA ASN A 20 -26.04 8.96 -21.11
C ASN A 20 -25.26 9.86 -20.12
N VAL A 21 -24.65 9.24 -19.11
CA VAL A 21 -23.73 9.92 -18.21
C VAL A 21 -22.54 10.30 -19.07
N LYS A 22 -22.59 11.51 -19.67
CA LYS A 22 -21.39 12.16 -20.20
C LYS A 22 -20.38 12.10 -19.06
N LYS A 23 -19.36 11.24 -19.24
CA LYS A 23 -18.30 11.00 -18.26
C LYS A 23 -17.42 12.24 -18.24
N ILE A 24 -17.93 13.31 -17.65
CA ILE A 24 -17.21 14.53 -17.37
C ILE A 24 -16.29 14.15 -16.22
N ILE A 25 -15.04 13.82 -16.53
CA ILE A 25 -13.99 13.82 -15.53
C ILE A 25 -13.96 15.28 -15.02
N PRO A 26 -14.30 15.55 -13.75
CA PRO A 26 -14.33 16.91 -13.25
C PRO A 26 -12.96 17.55 -13.49
N LYS A 27 -12.93 18.79 -14.00
CA LYS A 27 -11.68 19.53 -14.29
C LYS A 27 -10.71 19.55 -13.08
N PHE A 28 -11.24 19.33 -11.88
CA PHE A 28 -10.51 19.15 -10.63
C PHE A 28 -9.46 18.02 -10.65
N ALA A 29 -9.69 16.93 -11.40
CA ALA A 29 -8.75 15.81 -11.46
C ALA A 29 -7.44 16.13 -12.20
N GLN A 30 -7.38 17.22 -12.98
CA GLN A 30 -6.21 17.56 -13.80
C GLN A 30 -5.03 18.11 -12.97
N ARG A 31 -5.24 18.49 -11.71
CA ARG A 31 -4.21 19.02 -10.79
C ARG A 31 -4.35 18.46 -9.36
N ALA A 32 -4.86 17.25 -9.21
CA ALA A 32 -4.95 16.62 -7.91
C ALA A 32 -3.57 16.14 -7.45
N SER A 33 -3.10 16.60 -6.29
CA SER A 33 -1.92 16.04 -5.62
C SER A 33 -2.31 14.73 -4.93
N LEU A 34 -1.58 13.65 -5.19
CA LEU A 34 -1.83 12.34 -4.54
C LEU A 34 -1.39 12.30 -3.08
N ILE A 35 -0.57 13.28 -2.65
CA ILE A 35 0.04 13.33 -1.31
C ILE A 35 -1.04 13.66 -0.26
N THR A 36 -1.99 14.52 -0.59
CA THR A 36 -3.02 15.02 0.33
C THR A 36 -4.31 14.21 0.28
N LEU A 37 -4.40 13.18 -0.56
CA LEU A 37 -5.59 12.33 -0.65
C LEU A 37 -5.58 11.29 0.46
N ASP A 38 -6.70 11.14 1.15
CA ASP A 38 -6.93 9.99 2.02
C ASP A 38 -7.18 8.71 1.20
N LYS A 39 -7.37 7.59 1.89
CA LYS A 39 -7.54 6.26 1.29
C LYS A 39 -8.73 6.19 0.33
N ASP A 40 -9.89 6.71 0.72
CA ASP A 40 -11.10 6.65 -0.11
C ASP A 40 -10.97 7.57 -1.32
N MET A 41 -10.34 8.73 -1.15
CA MET A 41 -10.02 9.63 -2.26
C MET A 41 -9.05 9.00 -3.26
N LYS A 42 -8.02 8.26 -2.80
CA LYS A 42 -7.10 7.52 -3.67
C LYS A 42 -7.83 6.45 -4.50
N VAL A 43 -8.74 5.69 -3.87
CA VAL A 43 -9.57 4.69 -4.56
C VAL A 43 -10.51 5.33 -5.58
N ALA A 44 -11.13 6.46 -5.23
CA ALA A 44 -11.98 7.20 -6.16
C ALA A 44 -11.17 7.75 -7.35
N PHE A 45 -9.97 8.27 -7.09
CA PHE A 45 -9.08 8.80 -8.11
C PHE A 45 -8.65 7.73 -9.12
N GLU A 46 -8.25 6.55 -8.65
CA GLU A 46 -7.94 5.39 -9.50
C GLU A 46 -9.10 5.07 -10.46
N LYS A 47 -10.32 4.93 -9.93
CA LYS A 47 -11.52 4.60 -10.70
C LYS A 47 -11.94 5.69 -11.69
N LEU A 48 -11.90 6.95 -11.26
CA LEU A 48 -12.32 8.10 -12.07
C LEU A 48 -11.34 8.38 -13.21
N CYS A 49 -10.04 8.32 -12.92
CA CYS A 49 -8.99 8.58 -13.88
C CYS A 49 -8.60 7.34 -14.70
N LYS A 50 -9.14 6.16 -14.37
CA LYS A 50 -8.76 4.86 -14.97
C LYS A 50 -7.25 4.62 -14.89
N LEU A 51 -6.65 5.05 -13.80
CA LEU A 51 -5.24 4.80 -13.51
C LEU A 51 -5.12 3.41 -12.90
N ASN A 52 -3.96 2.79 -13.07
CA ASN A 52 -3.60 1.60 -12.33
C ASN A 52 -2.49 2.02 -11.37
N PHE A 53 -2.72 1.86 -10.08
CA PHE A 53 -1.67 1.93 -9.06
C PHE A 53 -1.24 0.50 -8.76
N PRO A 54 -0.30 -0.07 -9.54
CA PRO A 54 0.17 -1.42 -9.23
C PRO A 54 0.71 -1.40 -7.80
N CYS A 55 0.35 -2.42 -7.01
CA CYS A 55 0.99 -2.62 -5.73
C CYS A 55 2.50 -2.62 -5.97
N LEU A 56 3.24 -1.89 -5.15
CA LEU A 56 4.69 -2.11 -5.11
C LEU A 56 4.88 -3.60 -4.84
N LYS A 57 5.76 -4.25 -5.60
CA LYS A 57 6.09 -5.65 -5.36
C LYS A 57 6.55 -5.78 -3.91
N GLU A 58 5.71 -6.42 -3.10
CA GLU A 58 6.04 -6.73 -1.71
C GLU A 58 7.06 -7.86 -1.76
N CYS A 59 8.31 -7.49 -1.49
CA CYS A 59 9.32 -8.48 -1.19
C CYS A 59 9.14 -8.95 0.25
N LYS A 60 9.49 -10.21 0.52
CA LYS A 60 9.62 -10.65 1.90
C LYS A 60 10.77 -9.89 2.54
N MET A 61 10.49 -9.21 3.65
CA MET A 61 11.50 -8.51 4.45
C MET A 61 12.57 -9.51 4.90
N ASP A 62 13.84 -9.11 4.83
CA ASP A 62 14.93 -9.89 5.40
C ASP A 62 14.92 -9.75 6.92
N ASP A 63 14.61 -10.85 7.60
CA ASP A 63 14.61 -10.90 9.05
C ASP A 63 16.04 -10.89 9.63
N ASN A 64 17.06 -11.24 8.83
CA ASN A 64 18.46 -11.34 9.29
C ASN A 64 19.15 -9.98 9.37
N ASP A 65 18.77 -9.03 8.51
CA ASP A 65 19.39 -7.71 8.52
C ASP A 65 18.91 -6.91 9.74
N PRO A 66 19.82 -6.46 10.63
CA PRO A 66 19.44 -5.78 11.86
C PRO A 66 19.03 -4.33 11.63
N CYS A 67 19.44 -3.73 10.51
CA CYS A 67 19.22 -2.33 10.21
C CYS A 67 18.27 -2.11 9.04
N PRO A 68 17.57 -0.96 9.02
CA PRO A 68 16.82 -0.53 7.85
C PRO A 68 17.74 -0.41 6.64
N LYS A 69 17.14 -0.47 5.46
CA LYS A 69 17.84 -0.30 4.20
C LYS A 69 18.56 1.05 4.17
N ASP A 70 19.80 1.04 3.72
CA ASP A 70 20.67 2.21 3.58
C ASP A 70 21.09 2.85 4.93
N TRP A 71 20.81 2.20 6.07
CA TRP A 71 21.30 2.62 7.38
C TRP A 71 22.61 1.91 7.73
N ILE A 72 23.50 2.58 8.45
CA ILE A 72 24.82 2.04 8.81
C ILE A 72 24.72 1.32 10.15
N LEU A 73 25.10 0.04 10.18
CA LEU A 73 25.21 -0.72 11.43
C LEU A 73 26.42 -0.24 12.25
N LYS A 74 26.17 0.26 13.46
CA LYS A 74 27.17 0.48 14.52
C LYS A 74 27.32 -0.80 15.34
N SER A 75 28.57 -1.26 15.49
CA SER A 75 28.94 -2.40 16.31
C SER A 75 29.96 -2.01 17.39
N ASP A 76 30.07 -2.82 18.43
CA ASP A 76 31.15 -2.70 19.41
C ASP A 76 32.48 -3.30 18.92
N GLU A 77 33.53 -3.23 19.76
CA GLU A 77 34.87 -3.76 19.45
C GLU A 77 34.90 -5.27 19.18
N PHE A 78 33.88 -6.01 19.64
CA PHE A 78 33.75 -7.45 19.43
C PHE A 78 32.87 -7.79 18.22
N GLY A 79 32.37 -6.78 17.50
CA GLY A 79 31.51 -6.94 16.34
C GLY A 79 30.04 -7.18 16.67
N THR A 80 29.62 -6.98 17.93
CA THR A 80 28.21 -7.12 18.32
C THR A 80 27.41 -5.93 17.81
N PRO A 81 26.29 -6.15 17.10
CA PRO A 81 25.37 -5.07 16.68
C PRO A 81 24.87 -4.24 17.87
N GLN A 82 25.08 -2.93 17.85
CA GLN A 82 24.65 -2.02 18.92
C GLN A 82 23.52 -1.10 18.47
N ASN A 83 23.66 -0.43 17.33
CA ASN A 83 22.57 0.34 16.76
C ASN A 83 22.69 0.60 15.25
N CYS A 84 21.71 1.29 14.67
CA CYS A 84 21.69 1.71 13.28
C CYS A 84 21.74 3.24 13.18
N LEU A 85 22.56 3.75 12.27
CA LEU A 85 22.63 5.18 11.96
C LEU A 85 21.80 5.53 10.74
N PRO A 86 20.96 6.57 10.82
CA PRO A 86 20.28 7.09 9.64
C PRO A 86 21.27 7.74 8.68
N PRO A 87 20.99 7.71 7.36
CA PRO A 87 21.76 8.47 6.37
C PRO A 87 21.47 9.97 6.48
N ASP A 88 22.38 10.82 6.00
CA ASP A 88 22.28 12.29 6.12
C ASP A 88 21.02 12.91 5.48
N TYR A 89 20.40 12.22 4.52
CA TYR A 89 19.18 12.66 3.84
C TYR A 89 17.89 12.22 4.55
N TYR A 90 17.98 11.40 5.59
CA TYR A 90 16.81 10.94 6.32
C TYR A 90 16.25 12.08 7.18
N ASN A 91 14.97 12.40 6.98
CA ASN A 91 14.27 13.49 7.68
C ASN A 91 12.99 12.98 8.36
N GLY A 92 12.98 11.70 8.75
CA GLY A 92 11.87 11.10 9.49
C GLY A 92 12.02 11.28 11.01
N SER A 93 11.16 10.61 11.76
CA SER A 93 11.03 10.73 13.22
C SER A 93 12.04 9.92 14.03
N CYS A 94 12.76 8.99 13.39
CA CYS A 94 13.63 8.04 14.08
C CYS A 94 15.11 8.42 13.95
N ASP A 95 15.94 7.97 14.87
CA ASP A 95 17.33 8.42 14.96
C ASP A 95 18.26 7.32 15.50
N GLU A 96 19.50 7.70 15.81
CA GLU A 96 20.51 6.80 16.39
C GLU A 96 20.24 6.37 17.84
N HIS A 97 19.11 6.73 18.43
CA HIS A 97 18.65 6.22 19.72
C HIS A 97 17.49 5.24 19.58
N THR A 98 16.92 5.13 18.38
CA THR A 98 15.86 4.15 18.09
C THR A 98 16.43 2.74 18.15
N LYS A 99 15.73 1.83 18.84
CA LYS A 99 16.21 0.46 19.06
C LYS A 99 15.87 -0.44 17.89
N PHE A 100 16.83 -0.69 17.01
CA PHE A 100 16.67 -1.59 15.86
C PHE A 100 17.13 -3.03 16.10
N ILE A 101 18.07 -3.22 17.05
CA ILE A 101 18.68 -4.53 17.29
C ILE A 101 17.75 -5.45 18.08
N GLY A 102 17.61 -6.68 17.60
CA GLY A 102 16.83 -7.73 18.27
C GLY A 102 15.31 -7.64 18.07
N LEU A 103 14.85 -6.89 17.06
CA LEU A 103 13.44 -6.80 16.71
C LEU A 103 12.95 -8.04 15.97
N ASN A 104 11.70 -8.42 16.23
CA ASN A 104 10.97 -9.40 15.42
C ASN A 104 10.33 -8.73 14.19
N SER A 105 9.84 -9.53 13.26
CA SER A 105 9.24 -9.04 12.01
C SER A 105 8.08 -8.07 12.22
N THR A 106 7.18 -8.35 13.17
CA THR A 106 6.04 -7.46 13.48
C THR A 106 6.49 -6.09 13.99
N LEU A 107 7.51 -6.05 14.85
CA LEU A 107 8.06 -4.78 15.35
C LEU A 107 8.82 -4.01 14.26
N LYS A 108 9.54 -4.73 13.41
CA LYS A 108 10.19 -4.16 12.22
C LYS A 108 9.15 -3.48 11.32
N GLU A 109 8.02 -4.13 11.05
CA GLU A 109 6.91 -3.56 10.24
C GLU A 109 6.32 -2.30 10.87
N SER A 110 6.07 -2.30 12.19
CA SER A 110 5.57 -1.10 12.88
C SER A 110 6.56 0.06 12.78
N LEU A 111 7.86 -0.19 12.99
CA LEU A 111 8.90 0.83 12.84
C LEU A 111 9.05 1.30 11.39
N ALA A 112 8.88 0.42 10.41
CA ALA A 112 8.88 0.82 9.00
C ALA A 112 7.83 1.89 8.73
N TYR A 113 6.63 1.70 9.28
CA TYR A 113 5.53 2.64 9.16
C TYR A 113 5.76 3.93 9.97
N GLU A 114 6.13 3.82 11.24
CA GLU A 114 6.29 4.96 12.14
C GLU A 114 7.47 5.87 11.76
N CYS A 115 8.56 5.28 11.29
CA CYS A 115 9.78 5.99 10.92
C CYS A 115 9.83 6.37 9.42
N ASP A 116 8.88 5.94 8.60
CA ASP A 116 8.95 6.04 7.13
C ASP A 116 10.28 5.48 6.58
N ILE A 117 10.66 4.29 7.05
CA ILE A 117 11.86 3.56 6.64
C ILE A 117 11.48 2.28 5.91
N LYS A 118 12.44 1.68 5.21
CA LYS A 118 12.25 0.40 4.53
C LYS A 118 13.27 -0.60 5.03
N TRP A 119 12.85 -1.84 5.21
CA TRP A 119 13.76 -2.94 5.49
C TRP A 119 14.26 -3.56 4.18
N PRO A 120 15.46 -4.16 4.18
CA PRO A 120 15.96 -4.89 3.03
C PRO A 120 15.06 -6.10 2.70
N CYS A 121 15.08 -6.49 1.44
CA CYS A 121 14.33 -7.63 0.92
C CYS A 121 15.21 -8.88 0.95
N GLU A 122 14.62 -10.05 1.22
CA GLU A 122 15.28 -11.32 0.95
C GLU A 122 15.63 -11.45 -0.53
N ILE A 123 16.90 -11.73 -0.83
CA ILE A 123 17.39 -11.92 -2.20
C ILE A 123 16.73 -13.18 -2.79
N GLY A 124 15.75 -13.00 -3.69
CA GLY A 124 15.09 -14.10 -4.40
C GLY A 124 13.56 -14.05 -4.48
N ASN A 125 12.89 -13.09 -3.82
CA ASN A 125 11.43 -13.00 -3.81
C ASN A 125 10.88 -11.65 -4.30
N LEU A 126 11.27 -11.23 -5.51
CA LEU A 126 10.51 -10.21 -6.25
C LEU A 126 9.34 -10.89 -6.96
N LYS A 127 8.24 -11.15 -6.24
CA LYS A 127 6.98 -11.61 -6.88
C LYS A 127 6.41 -10.51 -7.76
#